data_AF-A0A2H0RXW7-F1
#
_entry.id   AF-A0A2H0RXW7-F1
#
_cell.length_a   1.000
_cell.length_b   1.000
_cell.length_c   1.000
_cell.angle_alpha   90.00
_cell.angle_beta   90.00
_cell.angle_gamma   90.00
#
_symmetry.space_group_name_H-M   'P 1'
#
loop_
_entity.id
_entity.type
_entity.pdbx_description
1 polymer ?
#
loop_
_entity_poly.entity_id
_entity_poly.type
_entity_poly.pdbx_seq_one_letter_code
_entity_poly.pdbx_strand_id
1 'polypeptide(L)'
;MTQKYGAFIENMQWYGEPEISWTEWLQKACVSDGALTELGEFLRSKLLGGTLIDVPCGLAKPETADLSVVDIATLLGVCTYVEADNDADVLGTRLHNPVRTTDGGMTIHTHLTDILAFMAQLEEHSGQYVRGIYISGLQPLKEFCEDPSNVSDVVIPYLEALYNELDRCSKNGDLVILNDANTLVLSVDEAVFPTAHPSVALMMRGFTCKRTCPHGKVQIYEKTDAC
;
A
#
# COMPACT_ATOMS: atom_id res chain seq x y z
N MET A 1 -3.08 -5.26 25.70
CA MET A 1 -3.14 -5.27 24.23
C MET A 1 -2.47 -4.03 23.64
N THR A 2 -2.80 -2.81 24.09
CA THR A 2 -2.21 -1.54 23.62
C THR A 2 -0.68 -1.46 23.71
N GLN A 3 -0.06 -2.08 24.72
CA GLN A 3 1.42 -2.10 24.86
C GLN A 3 2.14 -3.05 23.88
N LYS A 4 1.47 -4.13 23.42
CA LYS A 4 2.04 -5.07 22.43
C LYS A 4 1.95 -4.52 21.00
N TYR A 5 0.87 -3.80 20.67
CA TYR A 5 0.75 -3.11 19.37
C TYR A 5 1.73 -1.94 19.21
N GLY A 6 2.02 -1.19 20.29
CA GLY A 6 3.09 -0.17 20.26
C GLY A 6 4.45 -0.77 19.93
N ALA A 7 4.81 -1.89 20.56
CA ALA A 7 6.03 -2.63 20.24
C ALA A 7 6.03 -3.19 18.81
N PHE A 8 4.88 -3.60 18.28
CA PHE A 8 4.78 -4.02 16.88
C PHE A 8 5.07 -2.89 15.90
N ILE A 9 4.50 -1.70 16.14
CA ILE A 9 4.69 -0.53 15.30
C ILE A 9 6.17 -0.10 15.32
N GLU A 10 6.85 -0.22 16.47
CA GLU A 10 8.30 -0.02 16.61
C GLU A 10 9.14 -1.12 15.94
N ASN A 11 8.56 -2.29 15.66
CA ASN A 11 9.21 -3.44 15.02
C ASN A 11 8.65 -3.78 13.62
N MET A 12 7.79 -2.91 13.07
CA MET A 12 7.41 -2.93 11.68
C MET A 12 8.48 -2.17 10.93
N GLN A 13 9.20 -2.89 10.08
CA GLN A 13 10.20 -2.25 9.25
C GLN A 13 9.57 -1.78 7.94
N TRP A 14 9.88 -0.54 7.63
CA TRP A 14 10.12 -0.10 6.28
C TRP A 14 11.20 -0.96 5.65
N TYR A 15 10.83 -1.88 4.77
CA TYR A 15 11.83 -2.60 4.00
C TYR A 15 12.14 -1.88 2.69
N GLY A 16 13.43 -1.66 2.43
CA GLY A 16 13.95 -1.59 1.08
C GLY A 16 14.56 -2.94 0.74
N GLU A 17 14.19 -3.55 -0.40
CA GLU A 17 15.08 -4.56 -0.97
C GLU A 17 16.47 -3.92 -1.10
N PRO A 18 17.58 -4.64 -0.82
CA PRO A 18 18.92 -4.06 -0.81
C PRO A 18 19.37 -3.45 -2.16
N GLU A 19 18.56 -3.54 -3.21
CA GLU A 19 18.92 -3.11 -4.56
C GLU A 19 17.84 -2.26 -5.28
N ILE A 20 16.56 -2.31 -4.90
CA ILE A 20 15.46 -1.61 -5.58
C ILE A 20 14.39 -1.16 -4.57
N SER A 21 13.96 0.10 -4.66
CA SER A 21 12.88 0.61 -3.83
C SER A 21 11.49 0.17 -4.34
N TRP A 22 10.51 0.15 -3.46
CA TRP A 22 9.10 -0.08 -3.84
C TRP A 22 8.56 0.91 -4.87
N THR A 23 8.94 2.18 -4.75
CA THR A 23 8.63 3.23 -5.75
C THR A 23 9.20 2.87 -7.12
N GLU A 24 10.41 2.31 -7.17
CA GLU A 24 11.04 1.90 -8.42
C GLU A 24 10.34 0.68 -9.05
N TRP A 25 9.84 -0.26 -8.23
CA TRP A 25 9.00 -1.36 -8.75
C TRP A 25 7.68 -0.86 -9.33
N LEU A 26 7.01 0.08 -8.65
CA LEU A 26 5.80 0.70 -9.18
C LEU A 26 6.09 1.50 -10.46
N GLN A 27 7.21 2.24 -10.50
CA GLN A 27 7.66 2.95 -11.69
C GLN A 27 7.85 1.97 -12.86
N LYS A 28 8.67 0.94 -12.70
CA LYS A 28 8.91 -0.07 -13.75
C LYS A 28 7.63 -0.78 -14.18
N ALA A 29 6.71 -1.00 -13.24
CA ALA A 29 5.42 -1.61 -13.54
C ALA A 29 4.52 -0.68 -14.34
N CYS A 30 4.55 0.63 -14.13
CA CYS A 30 3.63 1.60 -14.76
C CYS A 30 4.20 2.33 -15.97
N VAL A 31 5.52 2.53 -16.03
CA VAL A 31 6.19 3.40 -17.01
C VAL A 31 7.42 2.69 -17.60
N SER A 32 7.51 2.68 -18.93
CA SER A 32 8.67 2.20 -19.69
C SER A 32 8.96 3.17 -20.83
N ASP A 33 10.22 3.60 -20.97
CA ASP A 33 10.67 4.50 -22.05
C ASP A 33 9.83 5.79 -22.21
N GLY A 34 9.34 6.33 -21.09
CA GLY A 34 8.52 7.55 -21.07
C GLY A 34 7.05 7.37 -21.47
N ALA A 35 6.58 6.14 -21.66
CA ALA A 35 5.18 5.80 -21.93
C ALA A 35 4.59 4.92 -20.82
N LEU A 36 3.26 4.92 -20.69
CA LEU A 36 2.57 3.97 -19.80
C LEU A 36 2.69 2.55 -20.36
N THR A 37 2.98 1.61 -19.48
CA THR A 37 2.90 0.17 -19.77
C THR A 37 1.44 -0.29 -19.83
N GLU A 38 1.17 -1.57 -20.14
CA GLU A 38 -0.19 -2.12 -20.05
C GLU A 38 -0.77 -1.99 -18.63
N LEU A 39 0.05 -2.23 -17.60
CA LEU A 39 -0.38 -2.10 -16.21
C LEU A 39 -0.60 -0.62 -15.83
N GLY A 40 0.25 0.28 -16.33
CA GLY A 40 0.05 1.73 -16.17
C GLY A 40 -1.25 2.22 -16.82
N GLU A 41 -1.54 1.80 -18.05
CA GLU A 41 -2.80 2.13 -18.73
C GLU A 41 -4.01 1.53 -18.02
N PHE A 42 -3.90 0.30 -17.50
CA PHE A 42 -4.94 -0.29 -16.67
C PHE A 42 -5.21 0.55 -15.42
N LEU A 43 -4.18 0.92 -14.66
CA LEU A 43 -4.33 1.76 -13.47
C LEU A 43 -4.91 3.13 -13.83
N ARG A 44 -4.46 3.76 -14.91
CA ARG A 44 -4.99 5.03 -15.39
C ARG A 44 -6.48 4.93 -15.72
N SER A 45 -6.89 3.86 -16.41
CA SER A 45 -8.30 3.65 -16.76
C SER A 45 -9.22 3.53 -15.53
N LYS A 46 -8.67 3.11 -14.39
CA LYS A 46 -9.39 2.97 -13.12
C LYS A 46 -9.32 4.23 -12.28
N LEU A 47 -8.15 4.83 -12.15
CA LEU A 47 -7.84 5.90 -11.19
C LEU A 47 -7.98 7.32 -11.74
N LEU A 48 -8.28 7.50 -13.03
CA LEU A 48 -8.50 8.82 -13.63
C LEU A 48 -9.59 9.59 -12.87
N GLY A 49 -9.22 10.75 -12.32
CA GLY A 49 -10.10 11.59 -11.50
C GLY A 49 -10.33 11.07 -10.08
N GLY A 50 -9.74 9.93 -9.72
CA GLY A 50 -9.91 9.25 -8.45
C GLY A 50 -8.90 9.62 -7.39
N THR A 51 -8.81 8.75 -6.38
CA THR A 51 -7.92 8.91 -5.24
C THR A 51 -6.90 7.79 -5.19
N LEU A 52 -5.64 8.11 -4.95
CA LEU A 52 -4.60 7.14 -4.62
C LEU A 52 -4.11 7.40 -3.20
N ILE A 53 -4.22 6.39 -2.34
CA ILE A 53 -3.76 6.41 -0.96
C ILE A 53 -2.51 5.54 -0.89
N ASP A 54 -1.41 6.08 -0.41
CA ASP A 54 -0.11 5.43 -0.26
C ASP A 54 0.16 5.18 1.23
N VAL A 55 0.16 3.91 1.63
CA VAL A 55 0.27 3.49 3.04
C VAL A 55 1.18 2.27 3.26
N PRO A 56 2.08 2.30 4.23
CA PRO A 56 2.67 3.53 4.69
C PRO A 56 3.43 4.17 3.51
N CYS A 57 3.45 5.50 3.40
CA CYS A 57 4.06 6.17 2.25
C CYS A 57 5.60 6.23 2.36
N GLY A 58 6.30 5.53 1.47
CA GLY A 58 7.76 5.48 1.48
C GLY A 58 8.46 6.82 1.24
N LEU A 59 9.74 6.86 1.65
CA LEU A 59 10.66 7.99 1.51
C LEU A 59 10.68 8.58 0.09
N ALA A 60 11.06 9.88 0.02
CA ALA A 60 11.23 10.62 -1.22
C ALA A 60 11.97 9.82 -2.30
N LYS A 61 11.59 10.05 -3.57
CA LYS A 61 12.17 9.48 -4.79
C LYS A 61 13.62 8.99 -4.57
N PRO A 62 13.87 7.67 -4.51
CA PRO A 62 15.22 7.15 -4.35
C PRO A 62 16.08 7.59 -5.52
N GLU A 63 17.40 7.72 -5.31
CA GLU A 63 18.34 8.19 -6.34
C GLU A 63 18.30 7.34 -7.62
N THR A 64 17.86 6.08 -7.53
CA THR A 64 17.74 5.13 -8.63
C THR A 64 16.42 5.23 -9.41
N ALA A 65 15.40 5.87 -8.85
CA ALA A 65 14.12 6.05 -9.51
C ALA A 65 14.14 7.34 -10.35
N ASP A 66 13.45 7.35 -11.48
CA ASP A 66 13.25 8.56 -12.29
C ASP A 66 11.98 9.32 -11.88
N LEU A 67 11.02 8.62 -11.29
CA LEU A 67 9.72 9.15 -10.90
C LEU A 67 9.42 8.80 -9.44
N SER A 68 8.85 9.75 -8.71
CA SER A 68 8.21 9.48 -7.41
C SER A 68 6.83 8.83 -7.60
N VAL A 69 6.26 8.27 -6.53
CA VAL A 69 4.88 7.77 -6.57
C VAL A 69 3.88 8.89 -6.91
N VAL A 70 4.15 10.12 -6.46
CA VAL A 70 3.35 11.32 -6.80
C VAL A 70 3.42 11.63 -8.30
N ASP A 71 4.58 11.49 -8.92
CA ASP A 71 4.74 11.67 -10.38
C ASP A 71 3.97 10.59 -11.14
N ILE A 72 4.05 9.33 -10.68
CA ILE A 72 3.27 8.22 -11.24
C ILE A 72 1.77 8.51 -11.10
N ALA A 73 1.29 8.91 -9.91
CA ALA A 73 -0.10 9.27 -9.67
C ALA A 73 -0.59 10.38 -10.61
N THR A 74 0.27 11.37 -10.86
CA THR A 74 -0.01 12.45 -11.82
C THR A 74 -0.16 11.91 -13.25
N LEU A 75 0.72 11.00 -13.69
CA LEU A 75 0.60 10.34 -15.01
C LEU A 75 -0.66 9.49 -15.14
N LEU A 76 -1.10 8.87 -14.05
CA LEU A 76 -2.34 8.10 -13.97
C LEU A 76 -3.60 8.99 -13.94
N GLY A 77 -3.45 10.32 -13.82
CA GLY A 77 -4.55 11.27 -13.77
C GLY A 77 -5.31 11.29 -12.45
N VAL A 78 -4.66 10.93 -11.36
CA VAL A 78 -5.22 11.00 -10.00
C VAL A 78 -5.51 12.46 -9.62
N CYS A 79 -6.67 12.73 -9.03
CA CYS A 79 -7.03 14.07 -8.55
C CYS A 79 -6.69 14.29 -7.07
N THR A 80 -6.72 13.22 -6.27
CA THR A 80 -6.40 13.28 -4.83
C THR A 80 -5.37 12.22 -4.49
N TYR A 81 -4.24 12.63 -3.93
CA TYR A 81 -3.23 11.75 -3.40
C TYR A 81 -3.23 11.84 -1.87
N VAL A 82 -3.14 10.71 -1.18
CA VAL A 82 -3.08 10.68 0.29
C VAL A 82 -1.82 9.92 0.70
N GLU A 83 -1.01 10.56 1.53
CA GLU A 83 0.20 10.02 2.14
C GLU A 83 -0.10 9.79 3.62
N ALA A 84 0.05 8.55 4.10
CA ALA A 84 -0.04 8.29 5.54
C ALA A 84 1.14 7.44 6.01
N ASP A 85 1.71 7.85 7.13
CA ASP A 85 2.93 7.26 7.69
C ASP A 85 3.02 7.57 9.19
N ASN A 86 3.59 6.67 9.99
CA ASN A 86 3.78 6.88 11.42
C ASN A 86 5.12 7.55 11.76
N ASP A 87 6.05 7.63 10.81
CA ASP A 87 7.39 8.18 10.93
C ASP A 87 7.41 9.64 10.43
N ALA A 88 7.57 10.56 11.38
CA ALA A 88 7.65 11.98 11.09
C ALA A 88 8.91 12.36 10.29
N ASP A 89 10.00 11.59 10.42
CA ASP A 89 11.24 11.82 9.68
C ASP A 89 11.06 11.41 8.21
N VAL A 90 10.30 10.35 7.93
CA VAL A 90 9.92 9.97 6.56
C VAL A 90 9.06 11.05 5.91
N LEU A 91 8.06 11.57 6.63
CA LEU A 91 7.19 12.63 6.10
C LEU A 91 7.91 13.97 5.96
N GLY A 92 8.81 14.29 6.89
CA GLY A 92 9.70 15.44 6.84
C GLY A 92 8.97 16.77 6.64
N THR A 93 9.43 17.57 5.68
CA THR A 93 8.89 18.91 5.43
C THR A 93 7.44 18.90 4.91
N ARG A 94 6.92 17.76 4.45
CA ARG A 94 5.52 17.60 4.02
C ARG A 94 4.54 17.87 5.16
N LEU A 95 4.95 17.61 6.41
CA LEU A 95 4.14 17.87 7.60
C LEU A 95 3.88 19.37 7.85
N HIS A 96 4.75 20.26 7.39
CA HIS A 96 4.53 21.70 7.52
C HIS A 96 3.43 22.22 6.58
N ASN A 97 3.21 21.53 5.46
CA ASN A 97 2.19 21.83 4.46
C ASN A 97 1.40 20.56 4.13
N PRO A 98 0.58 20.07 5.08
CA PRO A 98 -0.06 18.77 4.98
C PRO A 98 -1.14 18.70 3.91
N VAL A 99 -1.57 19.85 3.38
CA VAL A 99 -2.42 19.94 2.19
C VAL A 99 -1.69 20.79 1.16
N ARG A 100 -1.42 20.22 -0.01
CA ARG A 100 -0.71 20.90 -1.10
C ARG A 100 -1.30 20.51 -2.45
N THR A 101 -1.03 21.31 -3.47
CA THR A 101 -1.50 21.05 -4.84
C THR A 101 -0.30 21.01 -5.77
N THR A 102 -0.22 20.01 -6.64
CA THR A 102 0.82 19.94 -7.68
C THR A 102 0.48 20.88 -8.83
N ASP A 103 1.47 21.19 -9.69
CA ASP A 103 1.24 21.99 -10.90
C ASP A 103 0.21 21.35 -11.86
N GLY A 104 0.02 20.03 -11.77
CA GLY A 104 -1.01 19.28 -12.50
C GLY A 104 -2.42 19.35 -11.89
N GLY A 105 -2.62 20.09 -10.79
CA GLY A 105 -3.91 20.26 -10.11
C GLY A 105 -4.30 19.11 -9.17
N MET A 106 -3.42 18.14 -8.94
CA MET A 106 -3.65 17.06 -7.97
C MET A 106 -3.50 17.60 -6.54
N THR A 107 -4.49 17.34 -5.68
CA THR A 107 -4.41 17.70 -4.26
C THR A 107 -3.78 16.56 -3.48
N ILE A 108 -2.79 16.87 -2.64
CA ILE A 108 -2.09 15.92 -1.79
C ILE A 108 -2.42 16.21 -0.33
N HIS A 109 -2.78 15.15 0.41
CA HIS A 109 -3.00 15.18 1.85
C HIS A 109 -1.95 14.31 2.55
N THR A 110 -1.32 14.83 3.60
CA THR A 110 -0.29 14.12 4.38
C THR A 110 -0.76 13.93 5.82
N HIS A 111 -0.68 12.69 6.31
CA HIS A 111 -1.14 12.28 7.64
C HIS A 111 -0.01 11.58 8.41
N LEU A 112 0.37 12.14 9.57
CA LEU A 112 1.23 11.45 10.54
C LEU A 112 0.36 10.54 11.42
N THR A 113 0.33 9.25 11.13
CA THR A 113 -0.57 8.28 11.77
C THR A 113 -0.09 6.85 11.55
N ASP A 114 -0.40 5.98 12.51
CA ASP A 114 -0.35 4.53 12.29
C ASP A 114 -1.30 4.13 11.15
N ILE A 115 -0.91 3.11 10.38
CA ILE A 115 -1.65 2.65 9.20
C ILE A 115 -3.00 2.08 9.59
N LEU A 116 -3.07 1.20 10.60
CA LEU A 116 -4.36 0.66 11.04
C LEU A 116 -5.25 1.75 11.59
N ALA A 117 -4.69 2.69 12.37
CA ALA A 117 -5.43 3.83 12.87
C ALA A 117 -5.98 4.73 11.74
N PHE A 118 -5.18 4.95 10.68
CA PHE A 118 -5.60 5.68 9.49
C PHE A 118 -6.72 4.95 8.76
N MET A 119 -6.51 3.67 8.46
CA MET A 119 -7.46 2.82 7.76
C MET A 119 -8.79 2.73 8.50
N ALA A 120 -8.76 2.61 9.84
CA ALA A 120 -9.95 2.60 10.69
C ALA A 120 -10.75 3.91 10.66
N GLN A 121 -10.11 5.04 10.34
CA GLN A 121 -10.77 6.33 10.17
C GLN A 121 -11.29 6.57 8.75
N LEU A 122 -10.84 5.78 7.77
CA LEU A 122 -11.39 5.87 6.42
C LEU A 122 -12.84 5.40 6.44
N GLU A 123 -13.74 6.31 6.08
CA GLU A 123 -15.13 5.97 5.81
C GLU A 123 -15.22 4.99 4.63
N GLU A 124 -16.29 4.19 4.64
CA GLU A 124 -16.67 3.38 3.48
C GLU A 124 -16.74 4.27 2.25
N HIS A 125 -16.03 3.88 1.20
CA HIS A 125 -15.93 4.69 0.01
C HIS A 125 -17.25 4.69 -0.76
N SER A 126 -17.99 5.79 -0.68
CA SER A 126 -19.28 6.00 -1.35
C SER A 126 -19.22 6.93 -2.58
N GLY A 127 -18.03 7.46 -2.89
CA GLY A 127 -17.82 8.37 -4.02
C GLY A 127 -18.04 7.69 -5.37
N GLN A 128 -18.20 8.48 -6.43
CA GLN A 128 -18.35 7.93 -7.79
C GLN A 128 -17.03 7.43 -8.38
N TYR A 129 -15.91 8.06 -8.02
CA TYR A 129 -14.59 7.72 -8.52
C TYR A 129 -14.04 6.48 -7.81
N VAL A 130 -13.00 5.87 -8.38
CA VAL A 130 -12.31 4.71 -7.80
C VAL A 130 -11.23 5.20 -6.83
N ARG A 131 -11.02 4.45 -5.75
CA ARG A 131 -9.89 4.62 -4.84
C ARG A 131 -8.90 3.49 -5.06
N GLY A 132 -7.63 3.84 -5.19
CA GLY A 132 -6.51 2.90 -5.07
C GLY A 132 -5.88 3.03 -3.69
N ILE A 133 -5.66 1.92 -3.01
CA ILE A 133 -4.88 1.84 -1.77
C ILE A 133 -3.61 1.07 -2.12
N TYR A 134 -2.52 1.81 -2.23
CA TYR A 134 -1.19 1.28 -2.48
C TYR A 134 -0.52 0.98 -1.15
N ILE A 135 -0.21 -0.30 -0.93
CA ILE A 135 0.45 -0.75 0.29
C ILE A 135 1.94 -0.94 0.03
N SER A 136 2.72 0.04 0.47
CA SER A 136 4.15 0.09 0.22
C SER A 136 4.92 -0.49 1.42
N GLY A 137 5.41 -1.72 1.29
CA GLY A 137 6.46 -2.24 2.20
C GLY A 137 6.06 -2.55 3.65
N LEU A 138 4.88 -3.13 3.89
CA LEU A 138 4.50 -3.62 5.23
C LEU A 138 5.14 -4.97 5.59
N GLN A 139 6.44 -4.99 5.93
CA GLN A 139 7.11 -6.24 6.32
C GLN A 139 7.47 -6.24 7.82
N PRO A 140 7.04 -7.26 8.59
CA PRO A 140 7.54 -7.42 9.94
C PRO A 140 9.04 -7.76 9.91
N LEU A 141 9.80 -7.17 10.84
CA LEU A 141 11.23 -7.44 11.01
C LEU A 141 11.52 -8.94 11.08
N LYS A 142 12.56 -9.39 10.35
CA LYS A 142 12.94 -10.81 10.36
C LYS A 142 13.30 -11.26 11.78
N GLU A 143 14.11 -10.48 12.48
CA GLU A 143 14.54 -10.72 13.86
C GLU A 143 13.35 -10.71 14.82
N PHE A 144 12.34 -9.87 14.57
CA PHE A 144 11.11 -9.84 15.37
C PHE A 144 10.30 -11.13 15.18
N CYS A 145 10.28 -11.67 13.97
CA CYS A 145 9.62 -12.93 13.64
C CYS A 145 10.38 -14.19 14.11
N GLU A 146 11.61 -14.07 14.63
CA GLU A 146 12.34 -15.22 15.18
C GLU A 146 11.66 -15.80 16.43
N ASP A 147 10.92 -14.97 17.19
CA ASP A 147 10.07 -15.43 18.28
C ASP A 147 8.68 -15.82 17.73
N PRO A 148 8.28 -17.10 17.80
CA PRO A 148 6.98 -17.54 17.32
C PRO A 148 5.80 -16.81 17.98
N SER A 149 5.94 -16.36 19.23
CA SER A 149 4.89 -15.63 19.95
C SER A 149 4.68 -14.23 19.37
N ASN A 150 5.71 -13.59 18.83
CA ASN A 150 5.57 -12.33 18.11
C ASN A 150 4.79 -12.53 16.79
N VAL A 151 5.04 -13.63 16.09
CA VAL A 151 4.28 -13.96 14.89
C VAL A 151 2.81 -14.19 15.25
N SER A 152 2.51 -15.09 16.19
CA SER A 152 1.15 -15.49 16.54
C SER A 152 0.34 -14.40 17.25
N ASP A 153 0.95 -13.66 18.16
CA ASP A 153 0.23 -12.70 19.01
C ASP A 153 0.16 -11.30 18.41
N VAL A 154 0.96 -11.02 17.38
CA VAL A 154 1.18 -9.65 16.90
C VAL A 154 1.10 -9.53 15.39
N VAL A 155 2.00 -10.18 14.64
CA VAL A 155 2.06 -10.08 13.16
C VAL A 155 0.74 -10.54 12.54
N ILE A 156 0.27 -11.74 12.91
CA ILE A 156 -0.95 -12.32 12.36
C ILE A 156 -2.18 -11.46 12.69
N PRO A 157 -2.45 -11.10 13.97
CA PRO A 157 -3.55 -10.20 14.29
C PRO A 157 -3.49 -8.84 13.59
N TYR A 158 -2.29 -8.29 13.38
CA TYR A 158 -2.13 -7.03 12.66
C TYR A 158 -2.52 -7.17 11.18
N LEU A 159 -2.01 -8.19 10.48
CA LEU A 159 -2.35 -8.44 9.08
C LEU A 159 -3.85 -8.70 8.92
N GLU A 160 -4.45 -9.48 9.81
CA GLU A 160 -5.90 -9.72 9.81
C GLU A 160 -6.69 -8.43 10.00
N ALA A 161 -6.28 -7.57 10.94
CA ALA A 161 -6.88 -6.25 11.13
C ALA A 161 -6.75 -5.38 9.88
N LEU A 162 -5.58 -5.35 9.25
CA LEU A 162 -5.34 -4.61 8.01
C LEU A 162 -6.29 -5.07 6.90
N TYR A 163 -6.38 -6.38 6.68
CA TYR A 163 -7.26 -6.93 5.65
C TYR A 163 -8.74 -6.64 5.94
N ASN A 164 -9.15 -6.68 7.21
CA ASN A 164 -10.52 -6.31 7.60
C ASN A 164 -10.82 -4.83 7.33
N GLU A 165 -9.86 -3.93 7.60
CA GLU A 165 -10.03 -2.51 7.31
C GLU A 165 -10.04 -2.23 5.80
N LEU A 166 -9.21 -2.92 5.02
CA LEU A 166 -9.24 -2.84 3.55
C LEU A 166 -10.61 -3.25 3.01
N ASP A 167 -11.17 -4.34 3.51
CA ASP A 167 -12.50 -4.80 3.13
C ASP A 167 -13.58 -3.78 3.51
N ARG A 168 -13.58 -3.32 4.76
CA ARG A 168 -14.57 -2.37 5.29
C ARG A 168 -14.57 -1.03 4.54
N CYS A 169 -13.41 -0.48 4.23
CA CYS A 169 -13.32 0.86 3.63
C CYS A 169 -13.42 0.87 2.09
N SER A 170 -13.32 -0.29 1.44
CA SER A 170 -13.35 -0.41 -0.03
C SER A 170 -14.74 -0.72 -0.55
N LYS A 171 -15.13 -0.08 -1.66
CA LYS A 171 -16.30 -0.48 -2.44
C LYS A 171 -15.90 -1.28 -3.69
N ASN A 172 -16.89 -1.82 -4.38
CA ASN A 172 -16.66 -2.46 -5.67
C ASN A 172 -15.96 -1.53 -6.67
N GLY A 173 -14.94 -2.08 -7.32
CA GLY A 173 -14.07 -1.36 -8.24
C GLY A 173 -12.85 -0.70 -7.60
N ASP A 174 -12.82 -0.55 -6.27
CA ASP A 174 -11.63 -0.06 -5.56
C ASP A 174 -10.48 -1.06 -5.68
N LEU A 175 -9.27 -0.51 -5.68
CA LEU A 175 -8.04 -1.26 -5.91
C LEU A 175 -7.22 -1.34 -4.64
N VAL A 176 -6.68 -2.52 -4.35
CA VAL A 176 -5.54 -2.71 -3.46
C VAL A 176 -4.34 -3.04 -4.32
N ILE A 177 -3.33 -2.18 -4.29
CA ILE A 177 -2.09 -2.33 -5.04
C ILE A 177 -1.04 -2.77 -4.03
N LEU A 178 -0.51 -3.97 -4.18
CA LEU A 178 0.55 -4.50 -3.34
C LEU A 178 1.82 -4.59 -4.15
N ASN A 179 2.95 -4.29 -3.53
CA ASN A 179 4.18 -4.86 -4.03
C ASN A 179 4.37 -6.30 -3.51
N ASP A 180 5.35 -7.02 -4.07
CA ASP A 180 5.63 -8.46 -3.88
C ASP A 180 4.95 -9.05 -2.64
N ALA A 181 3.82 -9.72 -2.85
CA ALA A 181 2.96 -10.21 -1.77
C ALA A 181 3.69 -11.19 -0.83
N ASN A 182 4.71 -11.89 -1.34
CA ASN A 182 5.52 -12.80 -0.52
C ASN A 182 6.34 -12.05 0.52
N THR A 183 6.68 -10.79 0.26
CA THR A 183 7.47 -9.97 1.19
C THR A 183 6.68 -9.65 2.45
N LEU A 184 5.35 -9.50 2.36
CA LEU A 184 4.48 -9.27 3.53
C LEU A 184 4.48 -10.46 4.51
N VAL A 185 4.84 -11.67 4.05
CA VAL A 185 4.80 -12.91 4.82
C VAL A 185 6.11 -13.68 4.84
N LEU A 186 7.23 -13.08 4.41
CA LEU A 186 8.51 -13.78 4.22
C LEU A 186 9.01 -14.53 5.47
N SER A 187 8.64 -14.07 6.67
CA SER A 187 9.03 -14.68 7.96
C SER A 187 7.85 -15.33 8.70
N VAL A 188 6.76 -15.61 7.98
CA VAL A 188 5.55 -16.26 8.49
C VAL A 188 5.44 -17.64 7.85
N ASP A 189 5.22 -18.68 8.67
CA ASP A 189 4.94 -20.02 8.16
C ASP A 189 3.51 -20.09 7.60
N GLU A 190 3.37 -19.98 6.28
CA GLU A 190 2.10 -20.03 5.58
C GLU A 190 1.37 -21.38 5.71
N ALA A 191 2.09 -22.47 6.05
CA ALA A 191 1.43 -23.75 6.32
C ALA A 191 0.64 -23.70 7.65
N VAL A 192 1.05 -22.84 8.57
CA VAL A 192 0.38 -22.61 9.86
C VAL A 192 -0.62 -21.46 9.76
N PHE A 193 -0.27 -20.39 9.05
CA PHE A 193 -1.08 -19.18 8.91
C PHE A 193 -1.40 -18.85 7.44
N PRO A 194 -2.17 -19.67 6.73
CA PRO A 194 -2.43 -19.49 5.30
C PRO A 194 -3.20 -18.19 5.00
N THR A 195 -4.00 -17.71 5.94
CA THR A 195 -4.78 -16.46 5.83
C THR A 195 -3.93 -15.21 6.02
N ALA A 196 -2.65 -15.35 6.36
CA ALA A 196 -1.71 -14.24 6.40
C ALA A 196 -1.27 -13.81 4.99
N HIS A 197 -1.23 -14.75 4.02
CA HIS A 197 -0.78 -14.43 2.67
C HIS A 197 -1.83 -13.55 1.96
N PRO A 198 -1.44 -12.39 1.37
CA PRO A 198 -2.40 -11.45 0.79
C PRO A 198 -3.29 -12.05 -0.31
N SER A 199 -2.74 -12.94 -1.15
CA SER A 199 -3.53 -13.60 -2.21
C SER A 199 -4.65 -14.48 -1.66
N VAL A 200 -4.53 -14.98 -0.43
CA VAL A 200 -5.59 -15.74 0.24
C VAL A 200 -6.50 -14.77 1.00
N ALA A 201 -5.92 -13.89 1.80
CA ALA A 201 -6.64 -12.99 2.70
C ALA A 201 -7.56 -12.01 1.96
N LEU A 202 -7.09 -11.44 0.85
CA LEU A 202 -7.86 -10.52 0.01
C LEU A 202 -8.95 -11.25 -0.76
N MET A 203 -8.68 -12.45 -1.28
CA MET A 203 -9.70 -13.26 -1.97
C MET A 203 -10.86 -13.65 -1.06
N MET A 204 -10.57 -14.04 0.19
CA MET A 204 -11.61 -14.32 1.20
C MET A 204 -12.50 -13.10 1.51
N ARG A 205 -12.01 -11.89 1.22
CA ARG A 205 -12.70 -10.62 1.42
C ARG A 205 -13.21 -10.03 0.09
N GLY A 206 -13.44 -10.87 -0.92
CA GLY A 206 -14.06 -10.45 -2.18
C GLY A 206 -13.16 -9.62 -3.11
N PHE A 207 -11.84 -9.62 -2.90
CA PHE A 207 -10.92 -9.01 -3.86
C PHE A 207 -10.44 -10.04 -4.88
N THR A 208 -10.34 -9.63 -6.14
CA THR A 208 -9.83 -10.48 -7.23
C THR A 208 -8.52 -9.89 -7.77
N CYS A 209 -7.46 -10.70 -7.87
CA CYS A 209 -6.24 -10.28 -8.56
C CYS A 209 -6.54 -10.08 -10.06
N LYS A 210 -6.40 -8.84 -10.54
CA LYS A 210 -6.68 -8.47 -11.94
C LYS A 210 -5.41 -8.40 -12.78
N ARG A 211 -4.30 -8.00 -12.16
CA ARG A 211 -3.02 -7.77 -12.84
C ARG A 211 -1.87 -8.12 -11.92
N THR A 212 -0.79 -8.57 -12.55
CA THR A 212 0.50 -8.80 -11.91
C THR A 212 1.55 -8.33 -12.90
N CYS A 213 2.52 -7.55 -12.44
CA CYS A 213 3.63 -7.15 -13.29
C CYS A 213 4.44 -8.41 -13.70
N PRO A 214 5.16 -8.40 -14.84
CA PRO A 214 5.87 -9.59 -15.33
C PRO A 214 6.87 -10.21 -14.34
N HIS A 215 7.36 -9.44 -13.38
CA HIS A 215 8.30 -9.89 -12.36
C HIS A 215 7.62 -10.32 -11.04
N GLY A 216 6.28 -10.28 -10.96
CA GLY A 216 5.54 -10.63 -9.74
C GLY A 216 5.65 -9.59 -8.61
N LYS A 217 6.38 -8.49 -8.86
CA LYS A 217 6.74 -7.48 -7.85
C LYS A 217 5.67 -6.45 -7.57
N VAL A 218 4.65 -6.34 -8.41
CA VAL A 218 3.47 -5.50 -8.21
C VAL A 218 2.23 -6.29 -8.61
N GLN A 219 1.25 -6.33 -7.73
CA GLN A 219 -0.03 -7.01 -7.92
C GLN A 219 -1.17 -6.02 -7.67
N ILE A 220 -2.22 -6.10 -8.49
CA ILE A 220 -3.41 -5.26 -8.35
C ILE A 220 -4.62 -6.14 -8.12
N TYR A 221 -5.22 -5.95 -6.95
CA TYR A 221 -6.45 -6.60 -6.53
C TYR A 221 -7.60 -5.60 -6.64
N GLU A 222 -8.71 -6.01 -7.24
CA GLU A 222 -9.92 -5.19 -7.36
C GLU A 222 -11.00 -5.78 -6.46
N LYS A 223 -11.64 -4.94 -5.64
CA LYS A 223 -12.81 -5.32 -4.85
C LYS A 223 -13.98 -5.62 -5.79
N THR A 224 -14.50 -6.84 -5.68
CA THR A 224 -15.63 -7.33 -6.45
C THR A 224 -16.72 -7.81 -5.51
N ASP A 225 -17.98 -7.75 -5.92
CA ASP A 225 -19.05 -8.42 -5.18
C ASP A 225 -18.66 -9.89 -4.97
N ALA A 226 -18.76 -10.37 -3.73
CA ALA A 226 -18.65 -11.79 -3.47
C ALA A 226 -19.78 -12.49 -4.26
N CYS A 227 -19.41 -13.33 -5.22
CA CYS A 227 -20.36 -14.19 -5.93
C CYS A 227 -21.12 -15.09 -4.95
#